data_AF-A0AAW7AP08-F1
#
_entry.id   AF-A0AAW7AP08-F1
#
_cell.length_a   1.000
_cell.length_b   1.000
_cell.length_c   1.000
_cell.angle_alpha   90.00
_cell.angle_beta   90.00
_cell.angle_gamma   90.00
#
_symmetry.space_group_name_H-M   'P 1'
#
loop_
_entity.id
_entity.type
_entity.pdbx_description
1 polymer ?
#
loop_
_entity_poly.entity_id
_entity_poly.type
_entity_poly.pdbx_seq_one_letter_code
_entity_poly.pdbx_strand_id
1 'polypeptide(L)'
;MIRLPLPRYPYATVSRILPQVIGLMGLCILLPITALADPTLSNSALSSATTPQALLDAAPYTLRLNTSCTSSITIEGASEGQGDAALLEDRNGGQMAGLTIAGSGHETTVDGNQCERASTLHVRQGTAIIASMRGFGSLHISGVNGPVSLTQRGSGTISIDQATALVLNENGFGSLRLGWLNGPATLTTSGSGSVTIARVDASHLTANSGGFGSITLNAGNIGALNADIHGSGHLKFGGTVGTANLVASGYGGIDIDRVTGELHQEAHSPATISLNHASTFRKSSHASHAILTLPDGTVITAHSLTRPDGTVISFDNDESSDRATAGDDATTRHGQRRWLGWGLLALLLIVFRRRIAGFVPVDFLSRIRRSAGSSHAPQPLAASAPEIATLEARLQRLDKRVSDIEQCVTSRNFHLHREFHHLARNHG
;
A
#
# COMPACT_ATOMS: atom_id res chain seq x y z
N MET A 1 -40.99 37.06 -12.47
CA MET A 1 -40.47 37.15 -11.09
C MET A 1 -41.54 36.59 -10.14
N ILE A 2 -41.35 35.36 -9.66
CA ILE A 2 -42.27 34.68 -8.74
C ILE A 2 -41.47 34.41 -7.47
N ARG A 3 -41.84 35.07 -6.36
CA ARG A 3 -41.24 34.84 -5.03
C ARG A 3 -42.03 33.73 -4.34
N LEU A 4 -41.35 32.61 -4.04
CA LEU A 4 -41.86 31.57 -3.17
C LEU A 4 -41.52 31.89 -1.69
N PRO A 5 -42.40 31.58 -0.72
CA PRO A 5 -42.16 31.80 0.69
C PRO A 5 -41.34 30.65 1.31
N LEU A 6 -40.40 31.01 2.19
CA LEU A 6 -39.61 30.07 2.98
C LEU A 6 -40.38 29.61 4.23
N PRO A 7 -40.23 28.34 4.67
CA PRO A 7 -40.85 27.83 5.90
C PRO A 7 -40.09 28.28 7.15
N ARG A 8 -40.85 28.65 8.19
CA ARG A 8 -40.37 28.97 9.55
C ARG A 8 -40.22 27.68 10.35
N TYR A 9 -39.05 27.45 10.93
CA TYR A 9 -38.82 26.40 11.94
C TYR A 9 -39.12 26.93 13.35
N PRO A 10 -39.78 26.15 14.23
CA PRO A 10 -40.00 26.51 15.62
C PRO A 10 -38.76 26.22 16.49
N TYR A 11 -38.45 27.16 17.39
CA TYR A 11 -37.44 27.05 18.42
C TYR A 11 -37.90 26.08 19.52
N ALA A 12 -37.06 25.10 19.85
CA ALA A 12 -37.27 24.22 21.00
C ALA A 12 -36.70 24.86 22.28
N THR A 13 -37.56 24.93 23.29
CA THR A 13 -37.31 25.51 24.62
C THR A 13 -36.45 24.55 25.47
N VAL A 14 -35.29 25.00 25.93
CA VAL A 14 -34.42 24.24 26.84
C VAL A 14 -34.93 24.39 28.27
N SER A 15 -35.45 23.30 28.84
CA SER A 15 -35.89 23.20 30.24
C SER A 15 -34.69 22.94 31.16
N ARG A 16 -34.51 23.81 32.16
CA ARG A 16 -33.54 23.67 33.25
C ARG A 16 -34.06 22.64 34.27
N ILE A 17 -33.26 21.62 34.55
CA ILE A 17 -33.49 20.69 35.68
C ILE A 17 -32.42 20.99 36.75
N LEU A 18 -32.88 21.40 37.93
CA LEU A 18 -32.11 21.49 39.19
C LEU A 18 -31.73 20.09 39.69
N PRO A 19 -30.58 19.90 40.35
CA PRO A 19 -30.38 18.77 41.25
C PRO A 19 -30.87 19.12 42.67
N GLN A 20 -31.76 18.29 43.21
CA GLN A 20 -32.11 18.29 44.62
C GLN A 20 -30.99 17.66 45.45
N VAL A 21 -30.61 18.38 46.50
CA VAL A 21 -29.79 17.92 47.62
C VAL A 21 -30.70 17.08 48.54
N ILE A 22 -30.43 15.78 48.64
CA ILE A 22 -30.96 14.94 49.72
C ILE A 22 -29.76 14.32 50.43
N GLY A 23 -29.52 14.81 51.64
CA GLY A 23 -28.64 14.16 52.60
C GLY A 23 -29.28 12.88 53.13
N LEU A 24 -28.47 11.84 53.31
CA LEU A 24 -28.82 10.73 54.19
C LEU A 24 -27.66 10.46 55.15
N MET A 25 -28.04 10.49 56.43
CA MET A 25 -27.23 10.22 57.59
C MET A 25 -26.63 8.82 57.61
N GLY A 26 -25.36 8.76 58.01
CA GLY A 26 -24.86 7.95 59.13
C GLY A 26 -25.42 6.55 59.35
N LEU A 27 -24.62 5.55 58.96
CA LEU A 27 -24.55 4.28 59.68
C LEU A 27 -23.11 3.73 59.57
N CYS A 28 -22.30 4.06 60.58
CA CYS A 28 -20.97 3.46 60.79
C CYS A 28 -21.15 2.03 61.30
N ILE A 29 -21.04 1.05 60.40
CA ILE A 29 -20.85 -0.36 60.75
C ILE A 29 -19.37 -0.67 60.58
N LEU A 30 -18.69 -0.88 61.71
CA LEU A 30 -17.34 -1.42 61.80
C LEU A 30 -17.34 -2.87 61.28
N LEU A 31 -16.86 -3.08 60.05
CA LEU A 31 -16.54 -4.40 59.52
C LEU A 31 -15.03 -4.67 59.64
N PRO A 32 -14.62 -5.92 59.90
CA PRO A 32 -13.22 -6.29 60.04
C PRO A 32 -12.48 -6.14 58.70
N ILE A 33 -11.32 -5.50 58.76
CA ILE A 33 -10.40 -5.29 57.64
C ILE A 33 -9.82 -6.64 57.22
N THR A 34 -10.49 -7.33 56.30
CA THR A 34 -9.87 -8.40 55.51
C THR A 34 -9.10 -7.75 54.38
N ALA A 35 -7.77 -7.93 54.39
CA ALA A 35 -6.86 -7.47 53.36
C ALA A 35 -7.32 -7.93 51.98
N LEU A 36 -7.94 -7.02 51.23
CA LEU A 36 -8.20 -7.16 49.81
C LEU A 36 -6.84 -7.09 49.12
N ALA A 37 -6.45 -8.20 48.51
CA ALA A 37 -5.37 -8.23 47.53
C ALA A 37 -5.71 -7.21 46.44
N ASP A 38 -4.91 -6.14 46.37
CA ASP A 38 -5.00 -5.12 45.34
C ASP A 38 -4.95 -5.80 43.96
N PRO A 39 -6.00 -5.70 43.12
CA PRO A 39 -5.87 -6.00 41.71
C PRO A 39 -5.14 -4.80 41.10
N THR A 40 -3.82 -4.74 41.30
CA THR A 40 -2.94 -3.95 40.43
C THR A 40 -2.97 -4.62 39.05
N LEU A 41 -4.05 -4.39 38.32
CA LEU A 41 -4.15 -4.65 36.90
C LEU A 41 -2.99 -3.90 36.26
N SER A 42 -2.09 -4.69 35.68
CA SER A 42 -0.87 -4.31 35.00
C SER A 42 -1.14 -3.34 33.85
N ASN A 43 -1.30 -2.04 34.15
CA ASN A 43 -1.36 -0.97 33.15
C ASN A 43 0.02 -0.61 32.57
N SER A 44 1.07 -1.37 32.89
CA SER A 44 2.44 -1.13 32.48
C SER A 44 2.79 -1.59 31.05
N ALA A 45 1.84 -2.13 30.28
CA ALA A 45 2.09 -2.62 28.92
C ALA A 45 1.62 -1.69 27.78
N LEU A 46 1.04 -0.53 28.09
CA LEU A 46 0.65 0.48 27.09
C LEU A 46 1.83 1.39 26.67
N SER A 47 3.07 1.07 27.07
CA SER A 47 4.25 1.77 26.60
C SER A 47 4.43 1.52 25.09
N SER A 48 3.98 2.51 24.31
CA SER A 48 4.48 2.84 22.99
C SER A 48 4.34 1.74 21.93
N ALA A 49 3.10 1.34 21.60
CA ALA A 49 2.82 0.79 20.28
C ALA A 49 3.03 1.90 19.23
N THR A 50 4.28 2.23 18.96
CA THR A 50 4.70 3.26 17.99
C THR A 50 4.78 2.71 16.58
N THR A 51 4.72 1.38 16.42
CA THR A 51 4.72 0.73 15.12
C THR A 51 3.30 0.35 14.71
N PRO A 52 2.98 0.40 13.39
CA PRO A 52 1.69 -0.04 12.90
C PRO A 52 1.38 -1.50 13.25
N GLN A 53 2.42 -2.36 13.25
CA GLN A 53 2.28 -3.78 13.58
C GLN A 53 1.87 -4.01 15.03
N ALA A 54 2.45 -3.27 15.98
CA ALA A 54 2.07 -3.38 17.38
C ALA A 54 0.60 -2.99 17.61
N LEU A 55 0.07 -2.00 16.86
CA LEU A 55 -1.35 -1.63 16.93
C LEU A 55 -2.26 -2.67 16.30
N LEU A 56 -1.84 -3.31 15.18
CA LEU A 56 -2.55 -4.45 14.60
C LEU A 56 -2.64 -5.62 15.59
N ASP A 57 -1.53 -5.96 16.25
CA ASP A 57 -1.44 -7.09 17.18
C ASP A 57 -2.20 -6.82 18.50
N ALA A 58 -2.34 -5.55 18.90
CA ALA A 58 -3.05 -5.14 20.11
C ALA A 58 -4.57 -4.98 19.93
N ALA A 59 -5.09 -5.14 18.70
CA ALA A 59 -6.52 -4.95 18.45
C ALA A 59 -7.36 -6.05 19.12
N PRO A 60 -8.52 -5.71 19.71
CA PRO A 60 -9.35 -6.68 20.44
C PRO A 60 -10.01 -7.73 19.54
N TYR A 61 -10.16 -7.42 18.25
CA TYR A 61 -10.71 -8.30 17.24
C TYR A 61 -9.92 -8.13 15.94
N THR A 62 -9.82 -9.20 15.16
CA THR A 62 -9.17 -9.20 13.85
C THR A 62 -10.10 -9.82 12.80
N LEU A 63 -10.35 -9.09 11.72
CA LEU A 63 -10.95 -9.61 10.49
C LEU A 63 -9.85 -9.84 9.46
N ARG A 64 -9.67 -11.10 9.04
CA ARG A 64 -8.83 -11.50 7.92
C ARG A 64 -9.68 -11.68 6.67
N LEU A 65 -9.34 -11.00 5.60
CA LEU A 65 -10.00 -11.10 4.31
C LEU A 65 -9.01 -11.64 3.27
N ASN A 66 -9.14 -12.90 2.85
CA ASN A 66 -8.33 -13.45 1.75
C ASN A 66 -9.25 -13.75 0.57
N THR A 67 -9.48 -12.73 -0.26
CA THR A 67 -10.34 -12.89 -1.43
C THR A 67 -9.59 -12.56 -2.72
N SER A 68 -9.80 -13.39 -3.74
CA SER A 68 -9.35 -13.11 -5.10
C SER A 68 -10.49 -12.60 -5.98
N CYS A 69 -11.47 -11.97 -5.33
CA CYS A 69 -12.75 -11.64 -5.93
C CYS A 69 -12.67 -10.47 -6.90
N THR A 70 -13.55 -10.49 -7.90
CA THR A 70 -13.72 -9.40 -8.86
C THR A 70 -14.85 -8.44 -8.52
N SER A 71 -15.64 -8.72 -7.47
CA SER A 71 -16.74 -7.85 -7.04
C SER A 71 -16.35 -6.87 -5.93
N SER A 72 -17.34 -6.11 -5.46
CA SER A 72 -17.21 -5.14 -4.37
C SER A 72 -17.46 -5.77 -3.00
N ILE A 73 -16.58 -5.54 -2.05
CA ILE A 73 -16.74 -5.90 -0.64
C ILE A 73 -16.83 -4.62 0.17
N THR A 74 -17.85 -4.51 1.01
CA THR A 74 -18.07 -3.38 1.93
C THR A 74 -17.89 -3.89 3.35
N ILE A 75 -17.12 -3.21 4.18
CA ILE A 75 -16.94 -3.50 5.60
C ILE A 75 -17.42 -2.27 6.37
N GLU A 76 -18.39 -2.44 7.24
CA GLU A 76 -19.01 -1.37 8.02
C GLU A 76 -18.80 -1.61 9.52
N GLY A 77 -18.40 -0.57 10.24
CA GLY A 77 -18.31 -0.59 11.69
C GLY A 77 -19.71 -0.56 12.33
N ALA A 78 -20.11 -1.65 12.97
CA ALA A 78 -21.32 -1.74 13.76
C ALA A 78 -21.19 -0.93 15.06
N SER A 79 -22.27 -0.24 15.45
CA SER A 79 -22.34 0.43 16.74
C SER A 79 -22.31 -0.57 17.89
N GLU A 80 -21.78 -0.13 19.03
CA GLU A 80 -21.61 -0.93 20.23
C GLU A 80 -22.94 -1.57 20.68
N GLY A 81 -23.04 -2.91 20.64
CA GLY A 81 -24.25 -3.64 21.04
C GLY A 81 -24.58 -4.90 20.22
N GLN A 82 -23.96 -5.10 19.05
CA GLN A 82 -24.17 -6.29 18.22
C GLN A 82 -23.09 -7.32 18.55
N GLY A 83 -23.51 -8.42 19.21
CA GLY A 83 -22.66 -9.26 20.07
C GLY A 83 -21.62 -10.19 19.41
N ASP A 84 -21.35 -10.10 18.11
CA ASP A 84 -20.40 -10.99 17.42
C ASP A 84 -19.28 -10.20 16.72
N ALA A 85 -18.11 -10.84 16.60
CA ALA A 85 -16.88 -10.22 16.07
C ALA A 85 -17.02 -9.77 14.60
N ALA A 86 -17.82 -10.48 13.81
CA ALA A 86 -18.21 -10.08 12.46
C ALA A 86 -19.52 -10.78 12.06
N LEU A 87 -20.45 -10.03 11.49
CA LEU A 87 -21.67 -10.54 10.89
C LEU A 87 -21.62 -10.31 9.39
N LEU A 88 -21.86 -11.36 8.61
CA LEU A 88 -21.97 -11.26 7.16
C LEU A 88 -23.45 -11.17 6.77
N GLU A 89 -23.79 -10.11 6.05
CA GLU A 89 -25.10 -9.93 5.48
C GLU A 89 -24.98 -9.80 3.96
N ASP A 90 -25.65 -10.69 3.22
CA ASP A 90 -26.04 -10.35 1.86
C ASP A 90 -27.16 -9.31 1.95
N ARG A 91 -27.27 -8.43 0.95
CA ARG A 91 -28.40 -7.49 0.82
C ARG A 91 -29.76 -8.17 0.85
N ASN A 92 -29.81 -9.47 0.54
CA ASN A 92 -31.03 -10.28 0.54
C ASN A 92 -31.12 -11.24 1.75
N GLY A 93 -30.22 -11.14 2.74
CA GLY A 93 -30.18 -12.04 3.90
C GLY A 93 -29.79 -13.49 3.60
N GLY A 94 -29.30 -13.78 2.38
CA GLY A 94 -28.85 -15.10 1.97
C GLY A 94 -27.38 -15.37 2.32
N GLN A 95 -27.02 -16.64 2.51
CA GLN A 95 -25.61 -17.05 2.57
C GLN A 95 -24.95 -16.77 1.22
N MET A 96 -23.83 -16.06 1.20
CA MET A 96 -23.18 -15.65 -0.04
C MET A 96 -22.49 -16.83 -0.70
N ALA A 97 -22.85 -17.11 -1.95
CA ALA A 97 -22.16 -18.11 -2.75
C ALA A 97 -20.69 -17.70 -2.95
N GLY A 98 -19.77 -18.63 -2.68
CA GLY A 98 -18.35 -18.49 -2.97
C GLY A 98 -17.50 -17.75 -1.93
N LEU A 99 -18.09 -17.31 -0.81
CA LEU A 99 -17.35 -16.87 0.39
C LEU A 99 -17.61 -17.81 1.57
N THR A 100 -16.54 -18.19 2.26
CA THR A 100 -16.56 -18.99 3.48
C THR A 100 -16.11 -18.15 4.65
N ILE A 101 -16.88 -18.16 5.74
CA ILE A 101 -16.55 -17.45 6.97
C ILE A 101 -16.26 -18.47 8.06
N ALA A 102 -15.11 -18.30 8.70
CA ALA A 102 -14.72 -19.05 9.89
C ALA A 102 -14.36 -18.05 10.99
N GLY A 103 -15.00 -18.17 12.15
CA GLY A 103 -14.73 -17.30 13.30
C GLY A 103 -14.35 -18.12 14.53
N SER A 104 -13.36 -17.64 15.29
CA SER A 104 -12.99 -18.19 16.59
C SER A 104 -12.62 -17.06 17.56
N GLY A 105 -13.53 -16.75 18.49
CA GLY A 105 -13.31 -15.76 19.55
C GLY A 105 -13.01 -14.35 19.02
N HIS A 106 -11.72 -14.01 18.93
CA HIS A 106 -11.22 -12.68 18.53
C HIS A 106 -10.83 -12.59 17.05
N GLU A 107 -10.84 -13.70 16.31
CA GLU A 107 -10.44 -13.72 14.91
C GLU A 107 -11.58 -14.22 14.04
N THR A 108 -11.85 -13.51 12.94
CA THR A 108 -12.74 -13.98 11.89
C THR A 108 -12.00 -13.93 10.57
N THR A 109 -12.06 -15.03 9.82
CA THR A 109 -11.46 -15.16 8.50
C THR A 109 -12.57 -15.32 7.47
N VAL A 110 -12.46 -14.53 6.39
CA VAL A 110 -13.35 -14.55 5.24
C VAL A 110 -12.50 -14.89 4.03
N ASP A 111 -12.71 -16.09 3.50
CA ASP A 111 -11.99 -16.61 2.35
C ASP A 111 -12.94 -16.80 1.17
N GLY A 112 -12.42 -16.64 -0.04
CA GLY A 112 -13.11 -17.11 -1.23
C GLY A 112 -12.58 -16.54 -2.54
N ASN A 113 -12.98 -17.18 -3.62
CA ASN A 113 -12.45 -16.91 -4.97
C ASN A 113 -13.54 -16.55 -5.99
N GLN A 114 -14.81 -16.61 -5.59
CA GLN A 114 -15.95 -16.32 -6.43
C GLN A 114 -16.92 -15.40 -5.69
N CYS A 115 -16.68 -14.09 -5.77
CA CYS A 115 -17.68 -13.13 -5.37
C CYS A 115 -18.40 -12.66 -6.64
N GLU A 116 -19.54 -13.27 -6.94
CA GLU A 116 -20.37 -12.85 -8.08
C GLU A 116 -21.15 -11.57 -7.78
N ARG A 117 -21.31 -11.24 -6.50
CA ARG A 117 -22.14 -10.14 -6.00
C ARG A 117 -21.39 -9.26 -5.03
N ALA A 118 -21.89 -8.04 -4.86
CA ALA A 118 -21.43 -7.15 -3.81
C ALA A 118 -21.83 -7.71 -2.44
N SER A 119 -20.96 -7.53 -1.45
CA SER A 119 -21.17 -8.05 -0.08
C SER A 119 -20.96 -6.95 0.96
N THR A 120 -21.65 -7.06 2.09
CA THR A 120 -21.46 -6.18 3.24
C THR A 120 -21.12 -7.03 4.48
N LEU A 121 -20.04 -6.66 5.17
CA LEU A 121 -19.61 -7.24 6.42
C LEU A 121 -19.73 -6.20 7.52
N HIS A 122 -20.41 -6.52 8.60
CA HIS A 122 -20.48 -5.68 9.78
C HIS A 122 -19.46 -6.19 10.80
N VAL A 123 -18.60 -5.30 11.30
CA VAL A 123 -17.59 -5.61 12.33
C VAL A 123 -17.67 -4.62 13.47
N ARG A 124 -17.20 -4.99 14.65
CA ARG A 124 -17.11 -4.04 15.76
C ARG A 124 -16.12 -2.90 15.45
N GLN A 125 -16.39 -1.69 15.92
CA GLN A 125 -15.39 -0.62 15.88
C GLN A 125 -14.12 -1.02 16.64
N GLY A 126 -12.97 -0.56 16.16
CA GLY A 126 -11.63 -0.91 16.65
C GLY A 126 -11.11 -2.27 16.15
N THR A 127 -11.87 -3.01 15.34
CA THR A 127 -11.42 -4.27 14.74
C THR A 127 -10.24 -4.03 13.79
N ALA A 128 -9.18 -4.82 13.93
CA ALA A 128 -8.07 -4.85 12.97
C ALA A 128 -8.53 -5.49 11.66
N ILE A 129 -8.27 -4.82 10.53
CA ILE A 129 -8.59 -5.35 9.21
C ILE A 129 -7.31 -5.79 8.53
N ILE A 130 -7.18 -7.08 8.22
CA ILE A 130 -6.06 -7.63 7.46
C ILE A 130 -6.61 -8.18 6.15
N ALA A 131 -6.43 -7.45 5.05
CA ALA A 131 -6.95 -7.85 3.75
C ALA A 131 -5.83 -8.17 2.75
N SER A 132 -5.93 -9.31 2.08
CA SER A 132 -5.10 -9.69 0.93
C SER A 132 -5.99 -9.82 -0.30
N MET A 133 -5.90 -8.85 -1.20
CA MET A 133 -6.67 -8.81 -2.43
C MET A 133 -5.82 -9.20 -3.64
N ARG A 134 -6.33 -10.14 -4.44
CA ARG A 134 -5.74 -10.51 -5.74
C ARG A 134 -6.76 -10.26 -6.83
N GLY A 135 -6.48 -9.37 -7.78
CA GLY A 135 -7.31 -9.13 -8.96
C GLY A 135 -7.93 -7.73 -9.06
N PHE A 136 -9.16 -7.69 -9.58
CA PHE A 136 -9.86 -6.49 -10.03
C PHE A 136 -11.16 -6.36 -9.25
N GLY A 137 -11.13 -5.81 -8.04
CA GLY A 137 -12.32 -5.64 -7.19
C GLY A 137 -12.31 -4.30 -6.46
N SER A 138 -13.37 -4.01 -5.72
CA SER A 138 -13.41 -2.85 -4.83
C SER A 138 -13.56 -3.26 -3.38
N LEU A 139 -12.82 -2.61 -2.49
CA LEU A 139 -12.96 -2.76 -1.05
C LEU A 139 -13.32 -1.41 -0.45
N HIS A 140 -14.45 -1.34 0.22
CA HIS A 140 -14.86 -0.17 0.98
C HIS A 140 -14.86 -0.50 2.46
N ILE A 141 -14.20 0.31 3.28
CA ILE A 141 -14.18 0.19 4.74
C ILE A 141 -14.69 1.50 5.31
N SER A 142 -15.73 1.44 6.12
CA SER A 142 -16.33 2.61 6.77
C SER A 142 -16.67 2.33 8.24
N GLY A 143 -16.47 3.30 9.12
CA GLY A 143 -16.87 3.25 10.53
C GLY A 143 -16.08 2.27 11.41
N VAL A 144 -15.08 1.54 10.87
CA VAL A 144 -14.32 0.55 11.65
C VAL A 144 -13.37 1.23 12.64
N ASN A 145 -12.72 2.34 12.27
CA ASN A 145 -11.83 3.11 13.15
C ASN A 145 -10.72 2.25 13.82
N GLY A 146 -10.26 1.20 13.14
CA GLY A 146 -9.24 0.27 13.61
C GLY A 146 -7.94 0.35 12.81
N PRO A 147 -6.93 -0.45 13.20
CA PRO A 147 -5.70 -0.57 12.42
C PRO A 147 -5.96 -1.42 11.16
N VAL A 148 -5.31 -1.07 10.05
CA VAL A 148 -5.54 -1.71 8.75
C VAL A 148 -4.23 -2.18 8.14
N SER A 149 -4.20 -3.43 7.69
CA SER A 149 -3.12 -4.03 6.92
C SER A 149 -3.65 -4.52 5.58
N LEU A 150 -3.15 -3.94 4.48
CA LEU A 150 -3.56 -4.26 3.12
C LEU A 150 -2.39 -4.83 2.33
N THR A 151 -2.63 -5.96 1.67
CA THR A 151 -1.79 -6.46 0.58
C THR A 151 -2.61 -6.49 -0.69
N GLN A 152 -2.29 -5.62 -1.63
CA GLN A 152 -3.01 -5.55 -2.90
C GLN A 152 -2.12 -5.99 -4.05
N ARG A 153 -2.59 -6.97 -4.82
CA ARG A 153 -1.99 -7.37 -6.10
C ARG A 153 -3.04 -7.30 -7.19
N GLY A 154 -2.92 -6.36 -8.11
CA GLY A 154 -3.89 -6.15 -9.20
C GLY A 154 -4.27 -4.68 -9.38
N SER A 155 -5.46 -4.40 -9.90
CA SER A 155 -5.92 -3.02 -10.19
C SER A 155 -7.23 -2.66 -9.49
N GLY A 156 -7.49 -3.27 -8.33
CA GLY A 156 -8.64 -2.95 -7.50
C GLY A 156 -8.61 -1.52 -6.93
N THR A 157 -9.76 -1.07 -6.46
CA THR A 157 -9.92 0.22 -5.76
C THR A 157 -10.25 -0.01 -4.30
N ILE A 158 -9.47 0.58 -3.40
CA ILE A 158 -9.67 0.50 -1.96
C ILE A 158 -10.06 1.89 -1.44
N SER A 159 -11.14 1.98 -0.67
CA SER A 159 -11.62 3.23 -0.07
C SER A 159 -11.88 3.02 1.42
N ILE A 160 -11.11 3.70 2.26
CA ILE A 160 -11.20 3.64 3.72
C ILE A 160 -11.56 5.04 4.23
N ASP A 161 -12.52 5.15 5.14
CA ASP A 161 -12.84 6.42 5.75
C ASP A 161 -11.79 6.85 6.78
N GLN A 162 -11.45 5.98 7.73
CA GLN A 162 -10.54 6.25 8.84
C GLN A 162 -9.73 5.00 9.23
N ALA A 163 -8.47 5.21 9.64
CA ALA A 163 -7.61 4.16 10.18
C ALA A 163 -6.73 4.71 11.31
N THR A 164 -6.52 3.91 12.37
CA THR A 164 -5.64 4.24 13.49
C THR A 164 -4.20 3.79 13.28
N ALA A 165 -3.97 2.89 12.33
CA ALA A 165 -2.66 2.53 11.81
C ALA A 165 -2.82 1.99 10.40
N LEU A 166 -1.77 2.10 9.57
CA LEU A 166 -1.81 1.58 8.21
C LEU A 166 -0.53 0.84 7.84
N VAL A 167 -0.67 -0.41 7.42
CA VAL A 167 0.36 -1.15 6.68
C VAL A 167 -0.18 -1.39 5.28
N LEU A 168 0.46 -0.82 4.27
CA LEU A 168 0.09 -1.01 2.87
C LEU A 168 1.25 -1.66 2.12
N ASN A 169 0.96 -2.77 1.46
CA ASN A 169 1.83 -3.40 0.47
C ASN A 169 1.08 -3.53 -0.85
N GLU A 170 1.30 -2.58 -1.75
CA GLU A 170 0.69 -2.56 -3.07
C GLU A 170 1.69 -3.01 -4.14
N ASN A 171 1.29 -3.99 -4.95
CA ASN A 171 2.01 -4.40 -6.14
C ASN A 171 1.04 -4.50 -7.32
N GLY A 172 0.90 -3.42 -8.09
CA GLY A 172 -0.04 -3.37 -9.21
C GLY A 172 -0.39 -1.96 -9.71
N PHE A 173 -1.63 -1.83 -10.17
CA PHE A 173 -2.19 -0.62 -10.81
C PHE A 173 -3.42 -0.12 -10.03
N GLY A 174 -3.44 -0.39 -8.73
CA GLY A 174 -4.57 -0.11 -7.86
C GLY A 174 -4.76 1.37 -7.58
N SER A 175 -5.85 1.68 -6.89
CA SER A 175 -5.92 2.96 -6.18
C SER A 175 -6.38 2.75 -4.76
N LEU A 176 -5.70 3.40 -3.82
CA LEU A 176 -6.10 3.48 -2.43
C LEU A 176 -6.50 4.91 -2.10
N ARG A 177 -7.68 5.08 -1.50
CA ARG A 177 -8.15 6.32 -0.90
C ARG A 177 -8.37 6.11 0.59
N LEU A 178 -7.74 6.93 1.41
CA LEU A 178 -7.96 6.98 2.85
C LEU A 178 -8.38 8.39 3.24
N GLY A 179 -9.49 8.54 3.97
CA GLY A 179 -9.94 9.83 4.48
C GLY A 179 -8.99 10.37 5.55
N TRP A 180 -8.87 9.67 6.67
CA TRP A 180 -8.03 10.10 7.79
C TRP A 180 -7.18 8.98 8.36
N LEU A 181 -5.89 9.21 8.45
CA LEU A 181 -4.93 8.37 9.15
C LEU A 181 -4.56 9.04 10.48
N ASN A 182 -4.88 8.41 11.60
CA ASN A 182 -4.58 8.91 12.95
C ASN A 182 -3.68 7.93 13.72
N GLY A 183 -2.44 7.79 13.26
CA GLY A 183 -1.42 6.94 13.87
C GLY A 183 -0.33 6.53 12.88
N PRO A 184 0.57 5.61 13.27
CA PRO A 184 1.74 5.30 12.47
C PRO A 184 1.38 4.57 11.18
N ALA A 185 2.21 4.73 10.14
CA ALA A 185 2.00 4.05 8.87
C ALA A 185 3.28 3.57 8.19
N THR A 186 3.14 2.50 7.40
CA THR A 186 4.13 2.01 6.46
C THR A 186 3.45 1.79 5.11
N LEU A 187 3.89 2.55 4.10
CA LEU A 187 3.40 2.47 2.74
C LEU A 187 4.51 1.90 1.87
N THR A 188 4.29 0.72 1.29
CA THR A 188 5.18 0.12 0.30
C THR A 188 4.40 -0.06 -0.98
N THR A 189 4.75 0.70 -2.01
CA THR A 189 4.09 0.64 -3.31
C THR A 189 5.07 0.22 -4.39
N SER A 190 4.68 -0.76 -5.19
CA SER A 190 5.39 -1.21 -6.37
C SER A 190 4.43 -1.25 -7.56
N GLY A 191 4.78 -0.64 -8.68
CA GLY A 191 3.93 -0.59 -9.87
C GLY A 191 3.47 0.82 -10.23
N SER A 192 2.24 0.96 -10.73
CA SER A 192 1.71 2.24 -11.24
C SER A 192 0.41 2.67 -10.55
N GLY A 193 0.11 2.09 -9.38
CA GLY A 193 -1.04 2.47 -8.59
C GLY A 193 -0.90 3.84 -7.92
N SER A 194 -1.99 4.32 -7.32
CA SER A 194 -2.01 5.62 -6.63
C SER A 194 -2.56 5.50 -5.21
N VAL A 195 -1.87 6.14 -4.27
CA VAL A 195 -2.26 6.21 -2.87
C VAL A 195 -2.60 7.65 -2.55
N THR A 196 -3.83 7.91 -2.12
CA THR A 196 -4.27 9.24 -1.67
C THR A 196 -4.76 9.15 -0.24
N ILE A 197 -4.16 9.93 0.66
CA ILE A 197 -4.60 10.09 2.04
C ILE A 197 -4.99 11.56 2.26
N ALA A 198 -6.26 11.82 2.59
CA ALA A 198 -6.74 13.20 2.67
C ALA A 198 -6.19 13.94 3.90
N ARG A 199 -5.99 13.25 5.03
CA ARG A 199 -5.34 13.81 6.22
C ARG A 199 -4.51 12.76 6.94
N VAL A 200 -3.30 13.15 7.35
CA VAL A 200 -2.37 12.30 8.12
C VAL A 200 -2.00 12.99 9.42
N ASP A 201 -2.34 12.41 10.56
CA ASP A 201 -1.83 12.80 11.87
C ASP A 201 -1.09 11.58 12.46
N ALA A 202 0.22 11.49 12.18
CA ALA A 202 1.03 10.31 12.47
C ALA A 202 2.29 10.69 13.27
N SER A 203 2.67 9.88 14.27
CA SER A 203 3.95 10.04 14.95
C SER A 203 5.12 9.65 14.04
N HIS A 204 4.95 8.58 13.25
CA HIS A 204 5.92 8.10 12.27
C HIS A 204 5.20 7.63 11.00
N LEU A 205 5.70 8.03 9.83
CA LEU A 205 5.31 7.47 8.55
C LEU A 205 6.54 7.04 7.75
N THR A 206 6.52 5.82 7.21
CA THR A 206 7.49 5.33 6.23
C THR A 206 6.79 5.17 4.89
N ALA A 207 7.35 5.74 3.82
CA ALA A 207 6.87 5.60 2.46
C ALA A 207 8.01 5.11 1.56
N ASN A 208 7.86 3.89 1.04
CA ASN A 208 8.75 3.33 0.03
C ASN A 208 7.95 3.14 -1.26
N SER A 209 8.39 3.76 -2.35
CA SER A 209 7.74 3.62 -3.66
C SER A 209 8.72 3.25 -4.75
N GLY A 210 8.46 2.11 -5.37
CA GLY A 210 9.08 1.65 -6.61
C GLY A 210 8.15 1.71 -7.81
N GLY A 211 8.57 2.30 -8.92
CA GLY A 211 7.82 2.26 -10.19
C GLY A 211 7.28 3.62 -10.62
N PHE A 212 6.05 3.66 -11.12
CA PHE A 212 5.43 4.85 -11.76
C PHE A 212 4.23 5.40 -10.96
N GLY A 213 3.92 4.79 -9.82
CA GLY A 213 2.80 5.18 -8.97
C GLY A 213 3.01 6.50 -8.24
N SER A 214 1.94 7.04 -7.64
CA SER A 214 2.01 8.28 -6.86
C SER A 214 1.46 8.10 -5.45
N ILE A 215 2.11 8.73 -4.48
CA ILE A 215 1.66 8.83 -3.09
C ILE A 215 1.35 10.30 -2.81
N THR A 216 0.09 10.60 -2.52
CA THR A 216 -0.38 11.94 -2.21
C THR A 216 -0.98 11.99 -0.81
N LEU A 217 -0.36 12.79 0.05
CA LEU A 217 -0.77 13.04 1.42
C LEU A 217 -1.22 14.52 1.49
N ASN A 218 -2.52 14.78 1.48
CA ASN A 218 -3.01 16.14 1.20
C ASN A 218 -2.72 17.15 2.33
N ALA A 219 -2.84 16.73 3.59
CA ALA A 219 -2.70 17.60 4.76
C ALA A 219 -2.34 16.82 6.04
N GLY A 220 -1.98 17.56 7.10
CA GLY A 220 -1.83 17.05 8.45
C GLY A 220 -0.42 17.19 9.02
N ASN A 221 -0.09 16.39 10.03
CA ASN A 221 1.17 16.44 10.78
C ASN A 221 1.83 15.06 10.84
N ILE A 222 3.11 15.00 10.49
CA ILE A 222 3.93 13.79 10.63
C ILE A 222 5.10 14.10 11.57
N GLY A 223 5.23 13.36 12.67
CA GLY A 223 6.36 13.54 13.59
C GLY A 223 7.71 13.22 12.91
N ALA A 224 7.84 12.00 12.38
CA ALA A 224 8.99 11.55 11.60
C ALA A 224 8.54 10.95 10.26
N LEU A 225 9.05 11.49 9.15
CA LEU A 225 8.85 10.99 7.80
C LEU A 225 10.12 10.35 7.28
N ASN A 226 10.04 9.09 6.87
CA ASN A 226 11.07 8.43 6.07
C ASN A 226 10.50 8.11 4.69
N ALA A 227 11.01 8.74 3.64
CA ALA A 227 10.55 8.57 2.27
C ALA A 227 11.69 8.10 1.38
N ASP A 228 11.50 6.97 0.70
CA ASP A 228 12.44 6.40 -0.27
C ASP A 228 11.68 6.14 -1.58
N ILE A 229 11.95 6.95 -2.59
CA ILE A 229 11.28 6.90 -3.89
C ILE A 229 12.30 6.52 -4.96
N HIS A 230 12.09 5.39 -5.61
CA HIS A 230 12.89 4.96 -6.74
C HIS A 230 12.02 4.69 -7.99
N GLY A 231 12.48 5.16 -9.15
CA GLY A 231 11.75 5.02 -10.42
C GLY A 231 11.21 6.36 -10.90
N SER A 232 9.96 6.41 -11.37
CA SER A 232 9.33 7.60 -11.94
C SER A 232 8.09 8.07 -11.15
N GLY A 233 7.88 7.51 -9.97
CA GLY A 233 6.78 7.87 -9.09
C GLY A 233 7.00 9.19 -8.36
N HIS A 234 5.93 9.73 -7.78
CA HIS A 234 5.98 10.99 -7.02
C HIS A 234 5.39 10.82 -5.63
N LEU A 235 6.05 11.41 -4.63
CA LEU A 235 5.48 11.62 -3.30
C LEU A 235 5.17 13.09 -3.11
N LYS A 236 3.94 13.42 -2.71
CA LYS A 236 3.54 14.77 -2.33
C LYS A 236 2.96 14.77 -0.93
N PHE A 237 3.41 15.69 -0.08
CA PHE A 237 2.82 15.95 1.23
C PHE A 237 2.54 17.44 1.44
N GLY A 238 1.26 17.81 1.53
CA GLY A 238 0.81 19.18 1.78
C GLY A 238 0.72 19.60 3.25
N GLY A 239 1.40 18.87 4.16
CA GLY A 239 1.33 19.09 5.61
C GLY A 239 2.69 19.46 6.23
N THR A 240 2.77 19.30 7.55
CA THR A 240 3.98 19.63 8.32
C THR A 240 4.67 18.37 8.81
N VAL A 241 5.96 18.25 8.52
CA VAL A 241 6.83 17.19 9.04
C VAL A 241 7.69 17.75 10.17
N GLY A 242 7.83 17.02 11.27
CA GLY A 242 8.88 17.27 12.26
C GLY A 242 10.24 16.96 11.67
N THR A 243 10.65 15.69 11.71
CA THR A 243 11.91 15.22 11.12
C THR A 243 11.67 14.49 9.81
N ALA A 244 12.46 14.79 8.78
CA ALA A 244 12.35 14.20 7.45
C ALA A 244 13.66 13.55 7.01
N ASN A 245 13.58 12.31 6.55
CA ASN A 245 14.62 11.62 5.79
C ASN A 245 14.07 11.29 4.40
N LEU A 246 14.61 11.93 3.36
CA LEU A 246 14.07 11.90 1.99
C LEU A 246 15.13 11.40 1.03
N VAL A 247 14.88 10.27 0.38
CA VAL A 247 15.75 9.70 -0.66
C VAL A 247 14.95 9.58 -1.95
N ALA A 248 15.47 10.15 -3.04
CA ALA A 248 14.84 10.09 -4.35
C ALA A 248 15.85 9.65 -5.41
N SER A 249 15.50 8.65 -6.22
CA SER A 249 16.31 8.17 -7.35
C SER A 249 15.46 7.88 -8.58
N GLY A 250 16.04 8.05 -9.77
CA GLY A 250 15.34 7.90 -11.04
C GLY A 250 14.74 9.22 -11.55
N TYR A 251 13.56 9.19 -12.14
CA TYR A 251 12.87 10.35 -12.72
C TYR A 251 11.74 10.90 -11.84
N GLY A 252 11.56 10.32 -10.66
CA GLY A 252 10.53 10.69 -9.70
C GLY A 252 10.84 11.96 -8.93
N GLY A 253 9.97 12.28 -7.96
CA GLY A 253 10.26 13.37 -7.04
C GLY A 253 9.45 13.38 -5.77
N ILE A 254 9.94 14.15 -4.80
CA ILE A 254 9.34 14.34 -3.48
C ILE A 254 9.03 15.82 -3.30
N ASP A 255 7.77 16.17 -3.05
CA ASP A 255 7.31 17.53 -2.75
C ASP A 255 6.72 17.57 -1.34
N ILE A 256 7.37 18.29 -0.43
CA ILE A 256 6.92 18.46 0.95
C ILE A 256 6.62 19.93 1.20
N ASP A 257 5.45 20.23 1.78
CA ASP A 257 5.09 21.60 2.10
C ASP A 257 6.00 22.20 3.16
N ARG A 258 6.08 21.61 4.36
CA ARG A 258 6.86 22.17 5.47
C ARG A 258 7.58 21.12 6.29
N VAL A 259 8.83 21.38 6.63
CA VAL A 259 9.61 20.60 7.60
C VAL A 259 10.12 21.53 8.71
N THR A 260 9.90 21.17 9.97
CA THR A 260 10.19 22.03 11.15
C THR A 260 11.36 21.56 12.01
N GLY A 261 11.78 20.31 11.88
CA GLY A 261 12.81 19.65 12.69
C GLY A 261 14.11 19.43 11.92
N GLU A 262 14.62 18.20 11.90
CA GLU A 262 15.81 17.83 11.11
C GLU A 262 15.42 17.38 9.70
N LEU A 263 16.25 17.69 8.71
CA LEU A 263 16.04 17.32 7.31
C LEU A 263 17.31 16.67 6.77
N HIS A 264 17.18 15.41 6.37
CA HIS A 264 18.13 14.71 5.53
C HIS A 264 17.51 14.51 4.15
N GLN A 265 18.22 14.88 3.10
CA GLN A 265 17.75 14.73 1.72
C GLN A 265 18.87 14.24 0.81
N GLU A 266 18.58 13.24 0.00
CA GLU A 266 19.49 12.67 -1.00
C GLU A 266 18.72 12.48 -2.31
N ALA A 267 19.13 13.20 -3.35
CA ALA A 267 18.50 13.11 -4.67
C ALA A 267 19.55 12.68 -5.70
N HIS A 268 19.30 11.55 -6.36
CA HIS A 268 20.14 11.05 -7.45
C HIS A 268 19.53 11.46 -8.79
N SER A 269 20.33 12.16 -9.60
CA SER A 269 19.89 12.70 -10.89
C SER A 269 19.31 11.60 -11.79
N PRO A 270 18.14 11.82 -12.42
CA PRO A 270 17.41 13.09 -12.56
C PRO A 270 16.28 13.35 -11.52
N ALA A 271 16.31 12.74 -10.33
CA ALA A 271 15.23 12.91 -9.34
C ALA A 271 15.23 14.30 -8.70
N THR A 272 14.06 14.73 -8.22
CA THR A 272 13.89 16.05 -7.57
C THR A 272 13.32 15.93 -6.15
N ILE A 273 13.81 16.74 -5.23
CA ILE A 273 13.22 16.92 -3.89
C ILE A 273 12.98 18.42 -3.71
N SER A 274 11.72 18.79 -3.46
CA SER A 274 11.26 20.17 -3.33
C SER A 274 10.61 20.41 -1.98
N LEU A 275 10.90 21.57 -1.39
CA LEU A 275 10.35 22.02 -0.12
C LEU A 275 9.73 23.40 -0.33
N ASN A 276 8.42 23.54 -0.11
CA ASN A 276 7.74 24.82 -0.34
C ASN A 276 8.04 25.83 0.79
N HIS A 277 8.10 25.35 2.02
CA HIS A 277 8.34 26.12 3.23
C HIS A 277 9.38 25.40 4.10
N ALA A 278 10.66 25.49 3.71
CA ALA A 278 11.73 25.15 4.64
C ALA A 278 11.76 26.21 5.74
N SER A 279 11.48 25.83 7.00
CA SER A 279 11.90 26.70 8.11
C SER A 279 13.40 26.92 7.99
N THR A 280 13.92 28.10 8.37
CA THR A 280 15.35 28.42 8.29
C THR A 280 16.17 27.41 9.09
N PHE A 281 16.54 26.31 8.43
CA PHE A 281 17.30 25.23 9.03
C PHE A 281 18.64 25.83 9.43
N ARG A 282 18.94 25.81 10.73
CA ARG A 282 20.33 25.75 11.17
C ARG A 282 20.84 24.40 10.69
N LYS A 283 21.33 24.35 9.45
CA LYS A 283 22.08 23.22 8.90
C LYS A 283 23.11 22.90 9.99
N SER A 284 22.95 21.77 10.66
CA SER A 284 23.92 21.32 11.64
C SER A 284 25.18 21.11 10.83
N SER A 285 26.08 22.10 10.89
CA SER A 285 27.38 21.98 10.27
C SER A 285 28.11 20.92 11.09
N HIS A 286 27.92 19.64 10.75
CA HIS A 286 29.10 18.80 10.63
C HIS A 286 30.05 19.64 9.82
N ALA A 287 31.13 20.08 10.47
CA ALA A 287 32.07 21.07 9.97
C ALA A 287 32.85 20.50 8.78
N SER A 288 32.15 20.28 7.66
CA SER A 288 32.70 20.28 6.33
C SER A 288 33.16 21.71 6.13
N HIS A 289 34.45 21.95 6.40
CA HIS A 289 35.09 23.25 6.28
C HIS A 289 34.61 23.94 5.02
N ALA A 290 33.83 25.02 5.17
CA ALA A 290 33.44 25.85 4.05
C ALA A 290 34.74 26.31 3.38
N ILE A 291 34.94 25.94 2.11
CA ILE A 291 36.16 26.28 1.38
C ILE A 291 36.12 27.75 1.02
N LEU A 292 34.94 28.25 0.63
CA LEU A 292 34.76 29.62 0.21
C LEU A 292 33.31 30.07 0.45
N THR A 293 33.14 31.25 1.04
CA THR A 293 31.85 31.96 1.06
C THR A 293 31.99 33.20 0.19
N LEU A 294 31.14 33.32 -0.82
CA LEU A 294 31.12 34.46 -1.72
C LEU A 294 30.39 35.66 -1.09
N PRO A 295 30.67 36.90 -1.54
CA PRO A 295 30.01 38.11 -1.02
C PRO A 295 28.49 38.14 -1.17
N ASP A 296 27.95 37.39 -2.12
CA ASP A 296 26.50 37.25 -2.34
C ASP A 296 25.83 36.35 -1.29
N GLY A 297 26.60 35.65 -0.45
CA GLY A 297 26.11 34.67 0.52
C GLY A 297 26.14 33.23 0.01
N THR A 298 26.63 32.99 -1.21
CA THR A 298 26.81 31.64 -1.74
C THR A 298 27.93 30.93 -0.98
N VAL A 299 27.65 29.72 -0.47
CA VAL A 299 28.62 28.89 0.24
C VAL A 299 29.08 27.76 -0.67
N ILE A 300 30.38 27.68 -0.92
CA ILE A 300 31.03 26.59 -1.66
C ILE A 300 31.73 25.67 -0.67
N THR A 301 31.36 24.40 -0.73
CA THR A 301 31.99 23.27 -0.05
C THR A 301 32.70 22.39 -1.08
N ALA A 302 33.48 21.40 -0.62
CA ALA A 302 34.12 20.44 -1.53
C ALA A 302 33.14 19.71 -2.46
N HIS A 303 31.90 19.51 -2.00
CA HIS A 303 30.92 18.65 -2.66
C HIS A 303 29.70 19.41 -3.19
N SER A 304 29.54 20.69 -2.85
CA SER A 304 28.34 21.45 -3.24
C SER A 304 28.52 22.96 -3.18
N LEU A 305 27.72 23.67 -3.96
CA LEU A 305 27.49 25.11 -3.92
C LEU A 305 26.06 25.37 -3.46
N THR A 306 25.87 26.12 -2.38
CA THR A 306 24.56 26.54 -1.87
C THR A 306 24.40 28.04 -2.07
N ARG A 307 23.38 28.46 -2.83
CA ARG A 307 23.04 29.87 -3.07
C ARG A 307 22.28 30.48 -1.88
N PRO A 308 22.18 31.82 -1.80
CA PRO A 308 21.44 32.51 -0.72
C PRO A 308 19.94 32.21 -0.71
N ASP A 309 19.39 31.82 -1.86
CA ASP A 309 17.99 31.41 -2.02
C ASP A 309 17.72 29.97 -1.53
N GLY A 310 18.75 29.25 -1.07
CA GLY A 310 18.66 27.87 -0.61
C GLY A 310 18.87 26.81 -1.71
N THR A 311 19.06 27.22 -2.97
CA THR A 311 19.34 26.29 -4.07
C THR A 311 20.70 25.62 -3.85
N VAL A 312 20.76 24.28 -3.93
CA VAL A 312 21.98 23.50 -3.78
C VAL A 312 22.36 22.85 -5.12
N ILE A 313 23.60 23.06 -5.56
CA ILE A 313 24.21 22.40 -6.71
C ILE A 313 25.30 21.46 -6.17
N SER A 314 25.11 20.14 -6.28
CA SER A 314 26.13 19.16 -5.89
C SER A 314 27.13 18.91 -7.02
N PHE A 315 28.40 18.74 -6.65
CA PHE A 315 29.52 18.48 -7.57
C PHE A 315 29.88 17.00 -7.69
N ASP A 316 29.30 16.12 -6.87
CA ASP A 316 29.64 14.68 -6.83
C ASP A 316 29.03 13.84 -7.97
N ASN A 317 28.61 14.44 -9.08
CA ASN A 317 28.05 13.68 -10.20
C ASN A 317 29.14 13.28 -11.21
N ASP A 318 29.31 11.96 -11.31
CA ASP A 318 29.81 11.17 -12.44
C ASP A 318 31.33 11.09 -12.70
N GLU A 319 31.93 10.03 -12.15
CA GLU A 319 33.03 9.32 -12.79
C GLU A 319 32.93 7.80 -12.60
N SER A 320 31.86 7.11 -13.08
CA SER A 320 31.92 5.63 -13.14
C SER A 320 30.99 4.87 -14.11
N SER A 321 30.41 5.42 -15.18
CA SER A 321 29.56 4.60 -16.08
C SER A 321 29.83 4.66 -17.58
N ASP A 322 30.97 5.17 -18.03
CA ASP A 322 31.43 4.97 -19.42
C ASP A 322 32.55 3.93 -19.49
N ARG A 323 32.21 2.66 -19.28
CA ARG A 323 33.03 1.54 -19.78
C ARG A 323 32.38 1.02 -21.06
N ALA A 324 32.60 1.78 -22.13
CA ALA A 324 32.35 1.36 -23.49
C ALA A 324 33.10 0.04 -23.78
N THR A 325 32.36 -0.87 -24.39
CA THR A 325 32.82 -2.08 -25.07
C THR A 325 33.86 -1.73 -26.14
N ALA A 326 35.12 -2.06 -25.87
CA ALA A 326 36.14 -2.26 -26.90
C ALA A 326 36.64 -3.71 -26.76
N GLY A 327 36.45 -4.46 -27.85
CA GLY A 327 36.90 -5.83 -27.97
C GLY A 327 38.40 -5.94 -28.21
N ASP A 328 38.82 -7.19 -28.04
CA ASP A 328 40.01 -7.89 -28.52
C ASP A 328 41.36 -7.77 -27.79
N ASP A 329 41.74 -8.98 -27.33
CA ASP A 329 43.06 -9.56 -27.16
C ASP A 329 44.09 -8.92 -26.22
N ALA A 330 44.21 -9.51 -25.03
CA ALA A 330 45.41 -10.25 -24.68
C ALA A 330 45.18 -11.16 -23.47
N THR A 331 45.54 -12.41 -23.65
CA THR A 331 45.73 -13.46 -22.64
C THR A 331 46.54 -12.98 -21.42
N THR A 332 46.08 -13.24 -20.19
CA THR A 332 46.82 -14.01 -19.16
C THR A 332 46.11 -14.04 -17.79
N ARG A 333 45.81 -15.26 -17.35
CA ARG A 333 45.90 -15.82 -15.99
C ARG A 333 45.62 -14.92 -14.76
N HIS A 334 44.41 -15.07 -14.21
CA HIS A 334 44.15 -15.36 -12.78
C HIS A 334 42.73 -15.96 -12.71
N GLY A 335 42.47 -17.20 -12.32
CA GLY A 335 43.15 -18.00 -11.33
C GLY A 335 42.39 -17.92 -10.01
N GLN A 336 41.35 -18.75 -9.88
CA GLN A 336 40.99 -19.40 -8.61
C GLN A 336 40.13 -18.62 -7.59
N ARG A 337 38.87 -18.30 -7.90
CA ARG A 337 37.85 -18.09 -6.84
C ARG A 337 36.36 -18.26 -7.22
N ARG A 338 36.05 -18.82 -8.39
CA ARG A 338 34.65 -18.95 -8.88
C ARG A 338 34.11 -20.39 -8.98
N TRP A 339 34.86 -21.40 -8.55
CA TRP A 339 34.49 -22.81 -8.79
C TRP A 339 33.59 -23.45 -7.72
N LEU A 340 33.40 -22.81 -6.56
CA LEU A 340 32.56 -23.38 -5.49
C LEU A 340 31.06 -23.08 -5.62
N GLY A 341 30.68 -21.99 -6.30
CA GLY A 341 29.27 -21.59 -6.43
C GLY A 341 28.47 -22.45 -7.42
N TRP A 342 29.10 -22.85 -8.54
CA TRP A 342 28.42 -23.62 -9.59
C TRP A 342 28.21 -25.08 -9.22
N GLY A 343 29.11 -25.68 -8.43
CA GLY A 343 28.94 -27.04 -7.93
C GLY A 343 27.74 -27.19 -7.00
N LEU A 344 27.48 -26.18 -6.15
CA LEU A 344 26.36 -26.21 -5.21
C LEU A 344 25.00 -26.02 -5.90
N LEU A 345 24.96 -25.19 -6.95
CA LEU A 345 23.76 -25.00 -7.78
C LEU A 345 23.41 -26.27 -8.58
N ALA A 346 24.43 -26.94 -9.16
CA ALA A 346 24.23 -28.19 -9.89
C ALA A 346 23.77 -29.33 -8.96
N LEU A 347 24.30 -29.40 -7.75
CA LEU A 347 23.90 -30.40 -6.75
C LEU A 347 22.47 -30.16 -6.24
N LEU A 348 22.06 -28.90 -6.05
CA LEU A 348 20.68 -28.56 -5.73
C LEU A 348 19.71 -28.94 -6.86
N LEU A 349 20.07 -28.72 -8.12
CA LEU A 349 19.24 -29.12 -9.26
C LEU A 349 19.11 -30.64 -9.39
N ILE A 350 20.15 -31.41 -9.07
CA ILE A 350 20.09 -32.88 -9.06
C ILE A 350 19.21 -33.41 -7.92
N VAL A 351 19.31 -32.83 -6.72
CA VAL A 351 18.45 -33.20 -5.58
C VAL A 351 16.99 -32.82 -5.84
N PHE A 352 16.74 -31.67 -6.46
CA PHE A 352 15.38 -31.23 -6.82
C PHE A 352 14.76 -32.12 -7.91
N ARG A 353 15.53 -32.51 -8.93
CA ARG A 353 15.06 -33.47 -9.94
C ARG A 353 14.79 -34.86 -9.36
N ARG A 354 15.58 -35.33 -8.39
CA ARG A 354 15.33 -36.62 -7.71
C ARG A 354 14.11 -36.60 -6.79
N ARG A 355 13.72 -35.46 -6.23
CA ARG A 355 12.50 -35.36 -5.41
C ARG A 355 11.20 -35.32 -6.21
N ILE A 356 11.21 -34.88 -7.46
CA ILE A 356 10.00 -34.81 -8.30
C ILE A 356 9.71 -36.16 -8.98
N ALA A 357 10.72 -37.00 -9.19
CA ALA A 357 10.56 -38.28 -9.88
C ALA A 357 10.06 -39.45 -8.99
N GLY A 358 9.74 -39.21 -7.72
CA GLY A 358 9.49 -40.27 -6.74
C GLY A 358 8.26 -40.04 -5.87
N PHE A 359 7.09 -39.72 -6.43
CA PHE A 359 5.81 -39.89 -5.74
C PHE A 359 4.62 -39.83 -6.71
N VAL A 360 4.48 -40.85 -7.56
CA VAL A 360 3.18 -41.16 -8.18
C VAL A 360 2.85 -42.61 -7.77
N PRO A 361 1.98 -42.82 -6.76
CA PRO A 361 1.51 -44.15 -6.45
C PRO A 361 0.60 -44.63 -7.58
N VAL A 362 1.12 -45.61 -8.33
CA VAL A 362 0.40 -46.35 -9.37
C VAL A 362 -0.47 -47.39 -8.66
N ASP A 363 -1.65 -47.03 -8.14
CA ASP A 363 -2.61 -48.05 -7.65
C ASP A 363 -4.08 -47.61 -7.50
N PHE A 364 -4.55 -46.64 -8.30
CA PHE A 364 -5.96 -46.18 -8.24
C PHE A 364 -6.79 -46.41 -9.52
N LEU A 365 -6.39 -47.37 -10.38
CA LEU A 365 -7.13 -47.67 -11.62
C LEU A 365 -7.63 -49.13 -11.75
N SER A 366 -8.01 -49.78 -10.65
CA SER A 366 -8.60 -51.13 -10.70
C SER A 366 -10.00 -51.28 -10.07
N ARG A 367 -10.65 -50.19 -9.64
CA ARG A 367 -11.95 -50.29 -8.95
C ARG A 367 -13.05 -49.37 -9.48
N ILE A 368 -13.23 -49.30 -10.80
CA ILE A 368 -14.51 -48.89 -11.42
C ILE A 368 -14.77 -49.78 -12.65
N ARG A 369 -15.14 -51.05 -12.42
CA ARG A 369 -15.72 -51.90 -13.46
C ARG A 369 -16.69 -52.89 -12.83
N ARG A 370 -17.89 -52.42 -12.49
CA ARG A 370 -19.16 -53.17 -12.45
C ARG A 370 -20.27 -52.26 -11.91
N SER A 371 -20.93 -51.54 -12.81
CA SER A 371 -22.37 -51.31 -12.71
C SER A 371 -22.93 -51.34 -14.13
N ALA A 372 -23.65 -52.41 -14.41
CA ALA A 372 -24.33 -52.65 -15.66
C ALA A 372 -25.54 -51.71 -15.82
N GLY A 373 -25.82 -51.34 -17.07
CA GLY A 373 -27.19 -51.23 -17.57
C GLY A 373 -27.88 -49.88 -17.46
N SER A 374 -27.60 -48.98 -18.41
CA SER A 374 -28.69 -48.18 -19.01
C SER A 374 -28.31 -47.80 -20.44
N SER A 375 -28.96 -48.46 -21.39
CA SER A 375 -28.86 -48.19 -22.82
C SER A 375 -29.44 -46.79 -23.10
N HIS A 376 -28.59 -45.79 -23.27
CA HIS A 376 -28.96 -44.55 -23.92
C HIS A 376 -28.17 -44.42 -25.21
N ALA A 377 -28.92 -44.33 -26.31
CA ALA A 377 -28.41 -44.26 -27.67
C ALA A 377 -27.48 -43.03 -27.82
N PRO A 378 -26.39 -43.15 -28.60
CA PRO A 378 -25.48 -42.03 -28.84
C PRO A 378 -26.21 -40.93 -29.62
N GLN A 379 -26.44 -39.79 -28.96
CA GLN A 379 -26.79 -38.55 -29.66
C GLN A 379 -25.57 -38.07 -30.46
N PRO A 380 -25.74 -37.74 -31.75
CA PRO A 380 -24.67 -37.19 -32.56
C PRO A 380 -24.26 -35.81 -32.03
N LEU A 381 -22.96 -35.67 -31.73
CA LEU A 381 -22.31 -34.41 -31.37
C LEU A 381 -22.48 -33.40 -32.51
N ALA A 382 -23.49 -32.54 -32.37
CA ALA A 382 -23.71 -31.40 -33.24
C ALA A 382 -22.71 -30.29 -32.89
N ALA A 383 -21.71 -30.13 -33.75
CA ALA A 383 -21.04 -28.89 -34.15
C ALA A 383 -21.17 -27.66 -33.20
N SER A 384 -20.35 -27.63 -32.14
CA SER A 384 -19.99 -26.39 -31.43
C SER A 384 -18.81 -25.68 -32.15
N ALA A 385 -18.93 -25.47 -33.45
CA ALA A 385 -17.89 -24.87 -34.31
C ALA A 385 -17.88 -23.34 -34.47
N PRO A 386 -18.93 -22.54 -34.12
CA PRO A 386 -18.90 -21.11 -34.45
C PRO A 386 -18.05 -20.27 -33.48
N GLU A 387 -17.93 -20.64 -32.21
CA GLU A 387 -17.16 -19.85 -31.23
C GLU A 387 -15.66 -19.90 -31.49
N ILE A 388 -15.12 -21.06 -31.88
CA ILE A 388 -13.69 -21.23 -32.16
C ILE A 388 -13.28 -20.36 -33.36
N ALA A 389 -14.09 -20.33 -34.42
CA ALA A 389 -13.84 -19.50 -35.59
C ALA A 389 -13.86 -17.99 -35.26
N THR A 390 -14.71 -17.55 -34.33
CA THR A 390 -14.73 -16.14 -33.90
C THR A 390 -13.51 -15.75 -33.08
N LEU A 391 -12.96 -16.69 -32.29
CA LEU A 391 -11.76 -16.47 -31.48
C LEU A 391 -10.51 -16.36 -32.37
N GLU A 392 -10.41 -17.23 -33.37
CA GLU A 392 -9.31 -17.23 -34.34
C GLU A 392 -9.28 -15.92 -35.17
N ALA A 393 -10.45 -15.44 -35.61
CA ALA A 393 -10.57 -14.17 -36.32
C ALA A 393 -10.21 -12.94 -35.45
N ARG A 394 -10.40 -13.03 -34.12
CA ARG A 394 -9.98 -11.99 -33.17
C ARG A 394 -8.47 -11.99 -32.96
N LEU A 395 -7.86 -13.17 -32.83
CA LEU A 395 -6.41 -13.32 -32.69
C LEU A 395 -5.67 -12.80 -33.93
N GLN A 396 -6.13 -13.16 -35.14
CA GLN A 396 -5.53 -12.64 -36.38
C GLN A 396 -5.59 -11.10 -36.50
N ARG A 397 -6.65 -10.46 -36.00
CA ARG A 397 -6.72 -8.98 -35.98
C ARG A 397 -5.76 -8.36 -34.98
N LEU A 398 -5.49 -9.03 -33.86
CA LEU A 398 -4.53 -8.55 -32.87
C LEU A 398 -3.10 -8.66 -33.40
N ASP A 399 -2.73 -9.80 -34.00
CA ASP A 399 -1.39 -9.99 -34.58
C ASP A 399 -1.09 -8.94 -35.66
N LYS A 400 -2.07 -8.62 -36.51
CA LYS A 400 -1.91 -7.57 -37.51
C LYS A 400 -1.63 -6.20 -36.87
N ARG A 401 -2.39 -5.83 -35.84
CA ARG A 401 -2.21 -4.54 -35.15
C ARG A 401 -0.87 -4.45 -34.43
N VAL A 402 -0.40 -5.55 -33.84
CA VAL A 402 0.92 -5.61 -33.18
C VAL A 402 2.03 -5.46 -34.23
N SER A 403 1.93 -6.17 -35.35
CA SER A 403 2.88 -6.05 -36.47
C SER A 403 2.93 -4.63 -37.04
N ASP A 404 1.78 -3.96 -37.20
CA ASP A 404 1.71 -2.58 -37.70
C ASP A 404 2.40 -1.60 -36.73
N ILE A 405 2.27 -1.84 -35.41
CA ILE A 405 2.93 -1.03 -34.37
C ILE A 405 4.44 -1.28 -34.36
N GLU A 406 4.88 -2.53 -34.44
CA GLU A 406 6.31 -2.88 -34.51
C GLU A 406 6.98 -2.23 -35.72
N GLN A 407 6.30 -2.26 -36.89
CA GLN A 407 6.80 -1.62 -38.10
C GLN A 407 6.86 -0.10 -37.97
N CYS A 408 5.94 0.53 -37.22
CA CYS A 408 5.97 1.95 -36.95
C CYS A 408 7.14 2.33 -36.02
N VAL A 409 7.32 1.60 -34.92
CA VAL A 409 8.37 1.85 -33.91
C VAL A 409 9.77 1.60 -34.47
N THR A 410 9.93 0.59 -35.32
CA THR A 410 11.22 0.26 -35.97
C THR A 410 11.47 1.08 -37.23
N SER A 411 10.51 1.88 -37.71
CA SER A 411 10.72 2.71 -38.88
C SER A 411 11.77 3.79 -38.62
N ARG A 412 12.63 4.02 -39.61
CA ARG A 412 13.68 5.05 -39.58
C ARG A 412 13.12 6.46 -39.31
N ASN A 413 11.87 6.69 -39.68
CA ASN A 413 11.16 7.96 -39.45
C ASN A 413 10.83 8.20 -37.98
N PHE A 414 10.58 7.14 -37.20
CA PHE A 414 10.30 7.26 -35.77
C PHE A 414 11.55 7.67 -34.98
N HIS A 415 12.73 7.17 -35.37
CA HIS A 415 14.00 7.60 -34.80
C HIS A 415 14.30 9.07 -35.07
N LEU A 416 14.09 9.54 -36.31
CA LEU A 416 14.29 10.95 -36.65
C LEU A 416 13.33 11.87 -35.88
N HIS A 417 12.06 11.46 -35.72
CA HIS A 417 11.09 12.26 -34.96
C HIS A 417 11.49 12.40 -33.48
N ARG A 418 12.06 11.34 -32.88
CA ARG A 418 12.53 11.36 -31.49
C ARG A 418 13.79 12.23 -31.31
N GLU A 419 14.70 12.23 -32.27
CA GLU A 419 15.88 13.11 -32.27
C GLU A 419 15.51 14.59 -32.42
N PHE A 420 14.60 14.93 -33.35
CA PHE A 420 14.12 16.32 -33.50
C PHE A 420 13.44 16.83 -32.23
N HIS A 421 12.69 15.98 -31.53
CA HIS A 421 12.02 16.35 -30.28
C HIS A 421 13.00 16.55 -29.11
N HIS A 422 14.14 15.87 -29.13
CA HIS A 422 15.24 16.07 -28.17
C HIS A 422 16.00 17.38 -28.46
N LEU A 423 16.28 17.68 -29.73
CA LEU A 423 16.92 18.93 -30.12
C LEU A 423 16.07 20.17 -29.78
N ALA A 424 14.75 20.08 -29.94
CA ALA A 424 13.83 21.17 -29.60
C ALA A 424 13.76 21.47 -28.09
N ARG A 425 14.06 20.50 -27.22
CA ARG A 425 14.06 20.69 -25.76
C ARG A 425 15.36 21.27 -25.20
N ASN A 426 16.47 21.16 -25.92
CA ASN A 426 17.77 21.61 -25.44
C ASN A 426 18.12 23.06 -25.86
N HIS A 427 17.26 23.72 -26.65
CA HIS A 427 17.49 25.06 -27.19
C HIS A 427 16.41 26.10 -26.82
N GLY A 428 15.55 25.80 -25.84
CA GLY A 428 14.63 26.76 -25.22
C GLY A 428 14.79 26.71 -23.71
#